data_AF-A0A1C5LG38-F1
#
_entry.id   AF-A0A1C5LG38-F1
#
_cell.length_a   1.000
_cell.length_b   1.000
_cell.length_c   1.000
_cell.angle_alpha   90.00
_cell.angle_beta   90.00
_cell.angle_gamma   90.00
#
_symmetry.space_group_name_H-M   'P 1'
#
loop_
_entity.id
_entity.type
_entity.pdbx_description
1 polymer ?
#
loop_
_entity_poly.entity_id
_entity_poly.type
_entity_poly.pdbx_seq_one_letter_code
_entity_poly.pdbx_strand_id
1 'polypeptide(L)'
;MFVLLDVYGINHDSRVWNEPYKFYPERFRDRKENLFNFIPQCGSDPSKGHRCPGEGITIEIMKASLDFLVNSIEYDVLDQDLSYSIEKYLLYLEVNL
;
A
#
# COMPACT_ATOMS: atom_id res chain seq x y z
N MET A 1 -0.73 -21.86 21.21
CA MET A 1 -1.82 -21.15 20.52
C MET A 1 -1.19 -20.23 19.50
N PHE A 2 -1.61 -20.27 18.24
CA PHE A 2 -1.14 -19.35 17.20
C PHE A 2 -2.26 -18.38 16.84
N VAL A 3 -1.90 -17.13 16.54
CA VAL A 3 -2.81 -16.07 16.11
C VAL A 3 -2.24 -15.47 14.84
N LEU A 4 -3.10 -15.22 13.85
CA LEU A 4 -2.78 -14.50 12.63
C LEU A 4 -3.60 -13.21 12.60
N LEU A 5 -2.94 -12.10 12.26
CA LEU A 5 -3.59 -10.81 12.06
C LEU A 5 -3.75 -10.56 10.56
N ASP A 6 -4.99 -10.41 10.10
CA ASP A 6 -5.29 -10.15 8.69
C ASP A 6 -5.00 -8.69 8.32
N VAL A 7 -3.74 -8.43 7.94
CA VAL A 7 -3.28 -7.10 7.53
C VAL A 7 -3.97 -6.64 6.23
N TYR A 8 -4.17 -7.53 5.27
CA TYR A 8 -4.80 -7.18 3.99
C TYR A 8 -6.27 -6.81 4.20
N GLY A 9 -7.01 -7.63 4.97
CA GLY A 9 -8.41 -7.39 5.30
C GLY A 9 -8.63 -6.10 6.10
N ILE A 10 -7.76 -5.77 7.06
CA ILE A 10 -7.87 -4.51 7.82
C ILE A 10 -7.75 -3.28 6.89
N ASN A 11 -6.84 -3.33 5.92
CA ASN A 11 -6.68 -2.25 4.95
C ASN A 11 -7.81 -2.18 3.90
N HIS A 12 -8.66 -3.22 3.81
CA HIS A 12 -9.84 -3.28 2.94
C HIS A 12 -11.16 -3.41 3.74
N ASP A 13 -11.16 -3.05 5.02
CA ASP A 13 -12.34 -3.19 5.87
C ASP A 13 -13.37 -2.09 5.58
N SER A 14 -14.57 -2.48 5.16
CA SER A 14 -15.67 -1.55 4.85
C SER A 14 -16.20 -0.77 6.07
N ARG A 15 -15.89 -1.22 7.29
CA ARG A 15 -16.20 -0.50 8.54
C ARG A 15 -15.28 0.71 8.75
N VAL A 16 -14.10 0.70 8.12
CA VAL A 16 -13.09 1.76 8.20
C VAL A 16 -13.08 2.60 6.92
N TRP A 17 -13.18 1.94 5.77
CA TRP A 17 -12.98 2.54 4.47
C TRP A 17 -14.26 2.47 3.64
N ASN A 18 -14.75 3.64 3.20
CA ASN A 18 -15.77 3.67 2.15
C ASN A 18 -15.16 3.12 0.84
N GLU A 19 -15.91 2.26 0.15
CA GLU A 19 -15.47 1.61 -1.10
C GLU A 19 -14.03 1.06 -1.02
N PRO A 20 -13.76 0.07 -0.14
CA PRO A 20 -12.39 -0.33 0.23
C PRO A 20 -11.57 -0.90 -0.92
N TYR A 21 -12.22 -1.45 -1.94
CA TYR A 21 -11.57 -2.04 -3.11
C TYR A 21 -11.39 -1.07 -4.28
N LYS A 22 -11.73 0.22 -4.11
CA LYS A 22 -11.46 1.27 -5.11
C LYS A 22 -10.18 2.03 -4.77
N PHE A 23 -9.28 2.17 -5.74
CA PHE A 23 -8.17 3.12 -5.63
C PHE A 23 -8.70 4.55 -5.68
N TYR A 24 -8.68 5.23 -4.53
CA TYR A 24 -9.23 6.57 -4.36
C TYR A 24 -8.34 7.37 -3.40
N PRO A 25 -7.24 7.98 -3.89
CA PRO A 25 -6.24 8.66 -3.06
C PRO A 25 -6.81 9.78 -2.19
N GLU A 26 -7.86 10.45 -2.64
CA GLU A 26 -8.47 11.58 -1.95
C GLU A 26 -9.04 11.19 -0.58
N ARG A 27 -9.30 9.89 -0.33
CA ARG A 27 -9.73 9.37 0.99
C ARG A 27 -8.74 9.68 2.12
N PHE A 28 -7.50 10.05 1.80
CA PHE A 28 -6.47 10.41 2.78
C PHE A 28 -6.42 11.90 3.14
N ARG A 29 -7.11 12.80 2.41
CA ARG A 29 -6.96 14.27 2.54
C ARG A 29 -7.25 14.79 3.95
N ASP A 30 -8.36 14.36 4.55
CA ASP A 30 -8.82 14.83 5.88
C ASP A 30 -8.79 13.70 6.92
N ARG A 31 -8.08 12.61 6.63
CA ARG A 31 -8.03 11.45 7.50
C ARG A 31 -7.18 11.77 8.74
N LYS A 32 -7.78 11.60 9.92
CA LYS A 32 -7.03 11.61 11.18
C LYS A 32 -6.14 10.37 11.26
N GLU A 33 -4.89 10.58 11.66
CA GLU A 33 -3.96 9.47 11.88
C GLU A 33 -4.47 8.53 12.99
N ASN A 34 -4.29 7.24 12.75
CA ASN A 34 -4.61 6.18 13.69
C ASN A 34 -3.64 5.01 13.44
N LEU A 35 -3.12 4.43 14.52
CA LEU A 35 -2.04 3.43 14.48
C LEU A 35 -2.52 2.01 14.12
N PHE A 36 -3.82 1.78 13.92
CA PHE A 36 -4.42 0.44 13.86
C PHE A 36 -5.39 0.21 12.70
N ASN A 37 -5.90 1.27 12.06
CA ASN A 37 -6.89 1.15 10.99
C ASN A 37 -6.31 1.33 9.56
N PHE A 38 -5.02 1.64 9.46
CA PHE A 38 -4.22 1.59 8.22
C PHE A 38 -2.85 1.04 8.59
N ILE A 39 -2.59 -0.22 8.23
CA ILE A 39 -1.43 -0.97 8.73
C ILE A 39 -0.66 -1.73 7.64
N PRO A 40 -0.45 -1.18 6.42
CA PRO A 40 0.26 -1.89 5.36
C PRO A 40 1.70 -2.27 5.75
N GLN A 41 2.30 -1.56 6.71
CA GLN A 41 3.61 -1.85 7.30
C GLN A 41 3.52 -2.20 8.81
N CYS A 42 2.41 -2.84 9.20
CA CYS A 42 1.99 -3.15 10.57
C CYS A 42 1.58 -1.93 11.41
N GLY A 43 0.66 -2.15 12.36
CA GLY A 43 0.19 -1.12 13.28
C GLY A 43 1.00 -1.05 14.57
N SER A 44 0.56 -0.20 15.50
CA SER A 44 1.18 0.12 16.81
C SER A 44 2.13 1.32 16.82
N ASP A 45 2.58 1.69 18.01
CA ASP A 45 3.64 2.66 18.28
C ASP A 45 4.99 2.06 17.83
N PRO A 46 5.72 2.72 16.90
CA PRO A 46 7.02 2.24 16.41
C PRO A 46 8.06 2.00 17.50
N SER A 47 7.98 2.71 18.64
CA SER A 47 8.95 2.58 19.73
C SER A 47 8.66 1.45 20.71
N LYS A 48 7.46 0.83 20.63
CA LYS A 48 6.94 -0.11 21.64
C LYS A 48 6.54 -1.46 21.06
N GLY A 49 6.75 -1.70 19.77
CA GLY A 49 6.34 -2.94 19.12
C GLY A 49 7.13 -3.27 17.85
N HIS A 50 6.56 -4.15 17.04
CA HIS A 50 7.17 -4.66 15.80
C HIS A 50 6.68 -3.93 14.55
N ARG A 51 6.17 -2.70 14.68
CA ARG A 51 5.83 -1.87 13.52
C ARG A 51 7.09 -1.63 12.70
N CYS A 52 6.96 -1.66 11.38
CA CYS A 52 8.12 -1.52 10.50
C CYS A 52 8.83 -0.17 10.76
N PRO A 53 10.12 -0.15 11.11
CA PRO A 53 10.87 1.10 11.27
C PRO A 53 11.14 1.80 9.93
N GLY A 54 10.91 1.11 8.81
CA GLY A 54 11.16 1.61 7.46
C GLY A 54 10.00 2.38 6.83
N GLU A 55 8.86 2.55 7.50
CA GLU A 55 7.66 3.17 6.90
C GLU A 55 7.91 4.58 6.38
N GLY A 56 8.62 5.42 7.13
CA GLY A 56 9.00 6.76 6.67
C GLY A 56 9.91 6.71 5.44
N ILE A 57 10.87 5.78 5.39
CA ILE A 57 11.77 5.61 4.24
C ILE A 57 10.97 5.15 3.02
N THR A 58 10.06 4.18 3.19
CA THR A 58 9.18 3.71 2.12
C THR A 58 8.35 4.85 1.53
N ILE A 59 7.76 5.71 2.37
CA ILE A 59 6.99 6.87 1.93
C ILE A 59 7.84 7.84 1.10
N GLU A 60 9.03 8.20 1.57
CA GLU A 60 9.89 9.17 0.86
C GLU A 60 10.42 8.61 -0.47
N ILE A 61 10.77 7.31 -0.53
CA ILE A 61 11.14 6.66 -1.79
C ILE A 61 9.95 6.67 -2.76
N MET A 62 8.75 6.30 -2.30
CA MET A 62 7.56 6.30 -3.15
C MET A 62 7.23 7.70 -3.70
N LYS A 63 7.36 8.75 -2.88
CA LYS A 63 7.18 10.14 -3.33
C LYS A 63 8.18 10.51 -4.41
N ALA A 64 9.47 10.23 -4.18
CA ALA A 64 10.52 10.55 -5.14
C ALA A 64 10.37 9.76 -6.45
N SER A 65 10.00 8.48 -6.38
CA SER A 65 9.73 7.66 -7.57
C SER A 65 8.53 8.18 -8.36
N LEU A 66 7.42 8.54 -7.70
CA LEU A 66 6.24 9.09 -8.38
C LEU A 66 6.56 10.44 -9.04
N ASP A 67 7.27 11.32 -8.34
CA ASP A 67 7.71 12.61 -8.89
C ASP A 67 8.58 12.42 -10.14
N PHE A 68 9.53 11.49 -10.10
CA PHE A 68 10.36 11.16 -11.27
C PHE A 68 9.51 10.65 -12.45
N LEU A 69 8.62 9.68 -12.20
CA LEU A 69 7.77 9.07 -13.24
C LEU A 69 6.83 10.09 -13.90
N VAL A 70 6.37 11.09 -13.16
CA VAL A 70 5.40 12.09 -13.64
C VAL A 70 6.09 13.31 -14.25
N ASN A 71 7.18 13.79 -13.66
CA ASN A 71 7.74 15.11 -13.97
C ASN A 71 9.10 15.07 -14.70
N SER A 72 9.76 13.91 -14.78
CA SER A 72 11.14 13.83 -15.29
C SER A 72 11.30 13.03 -16.59
N ILE A 73 10.33 12.18 -16.95
CA ILE A 73 10.40 11.34 -18.15
C ILE A 73 9.05 11.27 -18.85
N GLU A 74 9.10 10.88 -20.13
CA GLU A 74 7.94 10.43 -20.90
C GLU A 74 8.18 8.97 -21.30
N TYR A 75 7.15 8.14 -21.21
CA TYR A 75 7.22 6.73 -21.60
C TYR A 75 5.85 6.22 -22.03
N ASP A 76 5.87 5.22 -22.91
CA ASP A 76 4.67 4.49 -23.31
C ASP A 76 4.57 3.17 -22.54
N VAL A 77 3.33 2.76 -22.24
CA VAL A 77 3.04 1.41 -21.73
C VAL A 77 2.47 0.61 -22.90
N LEU A 78 3.26 -0.34 -23.42
CA LEU A 78 2.84 -1.22 -24.51
C LEU A 78 1.73 -2.18 -24.04
N ASP A 79 0.98 -2.71 -25.00
CA ASP A 79 -0.05 -3.72 -24.75
C ASP A 79 0.56 -4.95 -24.07
N GLN A 80 0.15 -5.19 -22.82
CA GLN A 80 0.67 -6.25 -21.96
C GLN A 80 -0.35 -6.57 -20.87
N ASP A 81 -0.26 -7.78 -20.30
CA ASP A 81 -1.08 -8.17 -19.16
C ASP A 81 -0.57 -7.50 -17.88
N LEU A 82 -1.36 -6.55 -17.36
CA LEU A 82 -1.10 -5.85 -16.10
C LEU A 82 -1.98 -6.37 -14.96
N SER A 83 -2.54 -7.58 -15.08
CA SER A 83 -3.24 -8.23 -13.98
C SER A 83 -2.25 -8.74 -12.93
N TYR A 84 -2.72 -8.84 -11.69
CA TYR A 84 -1.98 -9.45 -10.58
C TYR A 84 -2.89 -10.44 -9.84
N SER A 85 -2.30 -11.52 -9.33
CA SER A 85 -3.03 -12.56 -8.59
C SER A 85 -2.89 -12.36 -7.09
N ILE A 86 -4.03 -12.31 -6.37
CA ILE A 86 -4.04 -12.18 -4.90
C ILE A 86 -3.57 -13.45 -4.19
N GLU A 87 -3.48 -14.58 -4.91
CA GLU A 87 -3.03 -15.86 -4.37
C GLU A 87 -1.50 -15.91 -4.20
N LYS A 88 -0.76 -15.03 -4.91
CA LYS A 88 0.69 -14.94 -4.78
C LYS A 88 1.07 -14.13 -3.54
N TYR A 89 1.98 -14.67 -2.72
CA TYR A 89 2.46 -13.99 -1.51
C TYR A 89 3.18 -12.67 -1.78
N LEU A 90 3.89 -12.57 -2.90
CA LEU A 90 4.44 -11.33 -3.40
C LEU A 90 3.69 -10.95 -4.69
N LEU A 91 3.02 -9.81 -4.64
CA LEU A 91 2.22 -9.30 -5.75
C LEU A 91 3.12 -8.47 -6.66
N TYR A 92 3.38 -9.00 -7.85
CA TYR A 92 4.03 -8.29 -8.94
C TYR A 92 3.24 -8.49 -10.24
N LEU A 93 3.37 -7.52 -11.14
CA LEU A 93 2.86 -7.61 -12.50
C LEU A 93 3.79 -8.54 -13.29
N GLU A 94 3.23 -9.51 -13.99
CA GLU A 94 4.02 -10.41 -14.86
C GLU A 94 4.22 -9.75 -16.22
N VAL A 95 5.32 -9.01 -16.34
CA VAL A 95 5.73 -8.42 -17.62
C VAL A 95 6.47 -9.48 -18.42
N ASN A 96 5.83 -9.99 -19.47
CA ASN A 96 6.49 -10.84 -20.46
C ASN A 96 7.28 -9.93 -21.41
N LEU A 97 8.60 -9.85 -21.22
CA LEU A 97 9.53 -9.19 -22.13
C LEU A 97 9.78 -10.04 -23.39
#